data_AF-A0A127QEV0-F1
#
_entry.id   AF-A0A127QEV0-F1
#
_cell.length_a   1.000
_cell.length_b   1.000
_cell.length_c   1.000
_cell.angle_alpha   90.00
_cell.angle_beta   90.00
_cell.angle_gamma   90.00
#
_symmetry.space_group_name_H-M   'P 1'
#
loop_
_entity.id
_entity.type
_entity.pdbx_description
1 polymer ?
#
loop_
_entity_poly.entity_id
_entity_poly.type
_entity_poly.pdbx_seq_one_letter_code
_entity_poly.pdbx_strand_id
1 'polypeptide(L)'
;MTSFLISFVISFLATMIVLRLAHHGHVPLDHDVTGVQKFHARIVPRIGGLPLFIASISAGVITYYRDASVGTLLLLLMASSAVAFLAGLTEDLTGKVRALHRLLLTMVSAAVGIYLLNAVVVRVDMGGSMCSCSIAGLPSRSPLCWWQASPTRST
;
A
#
# COMPACT_ATOMS: atom_id res chain seq x y z
N MET A 1 -6.58 16.91 -7.79
CA MET A 1 -7.68 16.26 -8.53
C MET A 1 -7.20 15.51 -9.75
N THR A 2 -6.45 16.10 -10.68
CA THR A 2 -5.97 15.37 -11.88
C THR A 2 -5.11 14.15 -11.57
N SER A 3 -4.24 14.19 -10.55
CA SER A 3 -3.43 13.03 -10.15
C SER A 3 -4.28 11.81 -9.80
N PHE A 4 -5.42 12.02 -9.14
CA PHE A 4 -6.36 10.94 -8.81
C PHE A 4 -7.06 10.38 -10.05
N LEU A 5 -7.54 11.24 -10.95
CA LEU A 5 -8.19 10.81 -12.18
C LEU A 5 -7.24 10.02 -13.08
N ILE A 6 -6.01 10.49 -13.25
CA ILE A 6 -5.00 9.79 -14.07
C ILE A 6 -4.67 8.43 -13.44
N SER A 7 -4.46 8.38 -12.12
CA SER A 7 -4.16 7.12 -11.42
C SER A 7 -5.33 6.14 -11.47
N PHE A 8 -6.57 6.63 -11.40
CA PHE A 8 -7.77 5.82 -11.56
C PHE A 8 -7.84 5.19 -12.96
N VAL A 9 -7.62 5.99 -14.01
CA VAL A 9 -7.62 5.49 -15.40
C VAL A 9 -6.49 4.47 -15.60
N ILE A 10 -5.28 4.73 -15.09
CA ILE A 10 -4.16 3.80 -15.13
C ILE A 10 -4.52 2.48 -14.43
N SER A 11 -5.08 2.55 -13.21
CA SER A 11 -5.49 1.35 -12.46
C SER A 11 -6.57 0.56 -13.19
N PHE A 12 -7.57 1.24 -13.76
CA PHE A 12 -8.65 0.62 -14.52
C PHE A 12 -8.11 -0.13 -15.75
N LEU A 13 -7.29 0.53 -16.56
CA LEU A 13 -6.69 -0.07 -17.76
C LEU A 13 -5.74 -1.21 -17.40
N ALA A 14 -4.88 -1.03 -16.40
CA ALA A 14 -3.96 -2.07 -15.94
C ALA A 14 -4.72 -3.30 -15.41
N THR A 15 -5.81 -3.09 -14.67
CA THR A 15 -6.66 -4.18 -14.16
C THR A 15 -7.32 -4.92 -15.33
N MET A 16 -7.82 -4.20 -16.33
CA MET A 16 -8.40 -4.81 -17.54
C MET A 16 -7.37 -5.64 -18.31
N ILE A 17 -6.14 -5.16 -18.44
CA ILE A 17 -5.03 -5.89 -19.08
C ILE A 17 -4.71 -7.18 -18.31
N VAL A 18 -4.58 -7.08 -16.98
CA VAL A 18 -4.30 -8.26 -16.12
C VAL A 18 -5.42 -9.30 -16.23
N LEU A 19 -6.68 -8.88 -16.18
CA LEU A 19 -7.84 -9.77 -16.37
C LEU A 19 -7.82 -10.44 -17.74
N ARG A 20 -7.51 -9.68 -18.79
CA ARG A 20 -7.42 -10.23 -20.15
C ARG A 20 -6.26 -11.21 -20.30
N LEU A 21 -5.10 -10.90 -19.73
CA LEU A 21 -3.93 -11.77 -19.75
C LEU A 21 -4.19 -13.07 -18.98
N ALA A 22 -4.90 -12.98 -17.85
CA ALA A 22 -5.36 -14.13 -17.10
C ALA A 22 -6.37 -14.98 -17.88
N HIS A 23 -7.30 -14.36 -18.62
CA HIS A 23 -8.23 -15.08 -19.48
C HIS A 23 -7.52 -15.82 -20.62
N HIS A 24 -6.42 -15.28 -21.15
CA HIS A 24 -5.62 -15.92 -22.20
C HIS A 24 -4.62 -16.96 -21.66
N GLY A 25 -4.62 -17.28 -20.36
CA GLY A 25 -3.78 -18.32 -19.77
C GLY A 25 -2.29 -17.96 -19.60
N HIS A 26 -1.92 -16.70 -19.81
CA HIS A 26 -0.53 -16.24 -19.66
C HIS A 26 -0.16 -15.86 -18.22
N VAL A 27 -1.11 -15.89 -17.30
CA VAL A 27 -0.91 -15.57 -15.88
C VAL A 27 -1.11 -16.85 -15.07
N PRO A 28 -0.28 -17.15 -14.06
CA PRO A 28 -0.51 -18.29 -13.18
C PRO A 28 -1.88 -18.15 -12.50
N LEU A 29 -2.79 -19.02 -12.91
CA LEU A 29 -4.09 -19.24 -12.31
C LEU A 29 -3.91 -20.23 -11.15
N ASP A 30 -4.57 -20.02 -10.00
CA ASP A 30 -4.52 -20.98 -8.88
C ASP A 30 -5.30 -22.24 -9.28
N HIS A 31 -4.59 -23.25 -9.78
CA HIS A 31 -5.17 -24.51 -10.26
C HIS A 31 -5.59 -25.45 -9.12
N ASP A 32 -5.37 -25.07 -7.86
CA ASP A 32 -5.63 -25.96 -6.73
C ASP A 32 -7.02 -25.73 -6.11
N VAL A 33 -8.01 -26.34 -6.76
CA VAL A 33 -9.42 -26.48 -6.34
C VAL A 33 -9.65 -27.70 -5.41
N THR A 34 -8.60 -28.43 -5.02
CA THR A 34 -8.73 -29.72 -4.32
C THR A 34 -8.52 -29.67 -2.80
N GLY A 35 -8.30 -28.48 -2.24
CA GLY A 35 -8.15 -28.30 -0.79
C GLY A 35 -9.46 -28.45 -0.01
N VAL A 36 -9.40 -29.19 1.11
CA VAL A 36 -10.50 -29.48 2.07
C VAL A 36 -11.25 -28.23 2.59
N GLN A 37 -10.70 -27.04 2.35
CA GLN A 37 -11.25 -25.75 2.79
C GLN A 37 -11.32 -24.69 1.67
N LYS A 38 -11.46 -25.08 0.39
CA LYS A 38 -11.70 -24.16 -0.74
C LYS A 38 -12.98 -24.52 -1.48
N PHE A 39 -14.13 -23.98 -1.06
CA PHE A 39 -15.41 -24.08 -1.78
C PHE A 39 -15.47 -23.14 -3.01
N HIS A 40 -14.39 -23.00 -3.78
CA HIS A 40 -14.36 -22.11 -4.95
C HIS A 40 -14.52 -22.91 -6.23
N ALA A 41 -15.65 -22.70 -6.92
CA ALA A 41 -15.97 -23.37 -8.18
C ALA A 41 -15.27 -22.76 -9.42
N ARG A 42 -14.53 -21.65 -9.27
CA ARG A 42 -13.93 -20.93 -10.40
C ARG A 42 -12.54 -20.39 -10.04
N ILE A 43 -11.64 -20.49 -10.99
CA ILE A 43 -10.24 -20.08 -10.86
C ILE A 43 -10.15 -18.55 -10.97
N VAL A 44 -9.46 -17.90 -10.03
CA VAL A 44 -9.32 -16.43 -9.97
C VAL A 44 -7.83 -16.06 -9.97
N PRO A 45 -7.39 -15.09 -10.80
CA PRO A 45 -6.00 -14.63 -10.79
C PRO A 45 -5.70 -13.80 -9.53
N ARG A 46 -4.67 -14.22 -8.77
CA ARG A 46 -4.22 -13.54 -7.53
C ARG A 46 -3.18 -12.44 -7.79
N ILE A 47 -3.39 -11.62 -8.83
CA ILE A 47 -2.46 -10.53 -9.21
C ILE A 47 -3.16 -9.16 -9.18
N GLY A 48 -4.25 -9.05 -8.41
CA GLY A 48 -5.03 -7.80 -8.31
C GLY A 48 -4.27 -6.62 -7.68
N GLY A 49 -3.21 -6.90 -6.89
CA GLY A 49 -2.39 -5.85 -6.27
C GLY A 49 -1.46 -5.12 -7.24
N LEU A 50 -1.07 -5.75 -8.36
CA LEU A 50 -0.08 -5.18 -9.30
C LEU A 50 -0.60 -3.91 -10.00
N PRO A 51 -1.83 -3.88 -10.58
CA PRO A 51 -2.41 -2.65 -11.11
C PRO A 51 -2.49 -1.50 -10.10
N LEU A 52 -2.82 -1.80 -8.85
CA LEU A 52 -2.94 -0.81 -7.77
C LEU A 52 -1.58 -0.23 -7.39
N PHE A 53 -0.56 -1.07 -7.32
CA PHE A 53 0.81 -0.63 -7.00
C PHE A 53 1.37 0.27 -8.10
N ILE A 54 1.19 -0.10 -9.37
CA ILE A 54 1.59 0.72 -10.53
C ILE A 54 0.85 2.07 -10.53
N ALA A 55 -0.46 2.06 -10.30
CA ALA A 55 -1.25 3.28 -10.24
C ALA A 55 -0.78 4.19 -9.09
N SER A 56 -0.44 3.63 -7.93
CA SER A 56 0.05 4.39 -6.77
C SER A 56 1.41 5.04 -7.03
N ILE A 57 2.33 4.35 -7.71
CA ILE A 57 3.61 4.93 -8.15
C ILE A 57 3.36 6.08 -9.13
N SER A 58 2.49 5.87 -10.11
CA SER A 58 2.16 6.92 -11.09
C SER A 58 1.56 8.16 -10.42
N ALA A 59 0.72 7.98 -9.39
CA ALA A 59 0.18 9.06 -8.58
C ALA A 59 1.29 9.85 -7.87
N GLY A 60 2.27 9.14 -7.29
CA GLY A 60 3.44 9.72 -6.63
C GLY A 60 4.29 10.55 -7.60
N VAL A 61 4.58 10.03 -8.79
CA VAL A 61 5.34 10.72 -9.84
C VAL A 61 4.63 11.99 -10.32
N ILE A 62 3.32 11.91 -10.60
CA ILE A 62 2.54 13.09 -11.02
C ILE A 62 2.51 14.14 -9.91
N THR A 63 2.42 13.69 -8.65
CA THR A 63 2.42 14.59 -7.49
C THR A 63 3.79 15.22 -7.29
N TYR A 64 4.89 14.52 -7.56
CA TYR A 64 6.25 15.05 -7.50
C TYR A 64 6.46 16.26 -8.42
N TYR A 65 5.91 16.22 -9.65
CA TYR A 65 5.96 17.36 -10.56
C TYR A 65 5.13 18.56 -10.11
N ARG A 66 4.16 18.37 -9.21
CA ARG A 66 3.30 19.46 -8.68
C ARG A 66 3.83 20.02 -7.37
N ASP A 67 4.22 19.12 -6.49
CA ASP A 67 4.79 19.41 -5.18
C ASP A 67 5.87 18.35 -4.90
N ALA A 68 7.11 18.76 -5.08
CA ALA A 68 8.26 17.87 -4.92
C ALA A 68 8.34 17.30 -3.50
N SER A 69 7.90 18.04 -2.47
CA SER A 69 7.98 17.60 -1.09
C SER A 69 7.03 16.42 -0.82
N VAL A 70 5.77 16.58 -1.21
CA VAL A 70 4.72 15.55 -1.04
C VAL A 70 4.97 14.36 -1.97
N GLY A 71 5.38 14.61 -3.21
CA GLY A 71 5.69 13.54 -4.15
C GLY A 71 6.88 12.68 -3.74
N THR A 72 7.94 13.30 -3.20
CA THR A 72 9.11 12.55 -2.69
C THR A 72 8.70 11.64 -1.54
N LEU A 73 7.89 12.14 -0.60
CA LEU A 73 7.36 11.36 0.52
C LEU A 73 6.54 10.16 0.03
N LEU A 74 5.61 10.37 -0.92
CA LEU A 74 4.82 9.29 -1.51
C LEU A 74 5.69 8.24 -2.20
N LEU A 75 6.69 8.66 -2.97
CA LEU A 75 7.60 7.74 -3.67
C LEU A 75 8.50 6.96 -2.70
N LEU A 76 9.00 7.60 -1.64
CA LEU A 76 9.75 6.91 -0.57
C LEU A 76 8.86 5.91 0.16
N LEU A 77 7.60 6.24 0.41
CA LEU A 77 6.63 5.31 0.99
C LEU A 77 6.38 4.10 0.07
N MET A 78 6.21 4.33 -1.23
CA MET A 78 6.09 3.25 -2.21
C MET A 78 7.37 2.41 -2.29
N ALA A 79 8.55 3.03 -2.22
CA ALA A 79 9.83 2.33 -2.20
C ALA A 79 9.99 1.45 -0.94
N SER A 80 9.59 1.94 0.23
CA SER A 80 9.62 1.14 1.46
C SER A 80 8.65 -0.05 1.42
N SER A 81 7.45 0.15 0.89
CA SER A 81 6.41 -0.90 0.78
C SER A 81 6.67 -1.88 -0.38
N ALA A 82 7.52 -1.52 -1.35
CA ALA A 82 7.89 -2.39 -2.47
C ALA A 82 8.45 -3.74 -1.99
N VAL A 83 9.23 -3.76 -0.89
CA VAL A 83 9.80 -4.99 -0.32
C VAL A 83 8.69 -5.94 0.13
N ALA A 84 7.70 -5.45 0.86
CA ALA A 84 6.56 -6.24 1.31
C ALA A 84 5.64 -6.63 0.13
N PHE A 85 5.46 -5.73 -0.84
CA PHE A 85 4.67 -5.98 -2.03
C PHE A 85 5.26 -7.10 -2.90
N LEU A 86 6.57 -7.07 -3.16
CA LEU A 86 7.27 -8.12 -3.92
C LEU A 86 7.23 -9.47 -3.19
N ALA A 87 7.32 -9.47 -1.87
CA ALA A 87 7.15 -10.67 -1.07
C ALA A 87 5.76 -11.29 -1.26
N GLY A 88 4.70 -10.48 -1.21
CA GLY A 88 3.33 -10.94 -1.48
C GLY A 88 3.14 -11.40 -2.93
N LEU A 89 3.67 -10.65 -3.90
CA LEU A 89 3.56 -11.00 -5.32
C LEU A 89 4.27 -12.32 -5.64
N THR A 90 5.46 -12.56 -5.08
CA THR A 90 6.18 -13.82 -5.29
C THR A 90 5.44 -15.00 -4.68
N GLU A 91 4.79 -14.83 -3.53
CA GLU A 91 3.89 -15.84 -2.95
C GLU A 91 2.69 -16.10 -3.86
N ASP A 92 2.00 -15.06 -4.31
CA ASP A 92 0.83 -15.18 -5.18
C ASP A 92 1.15 -15.89 -6.51
N LEU A 93 2.37 -15.71 -7.03
CA LEU A 93 2.86 -16.37 -8.25
C LEU A 93 3.32 -17.81 -8.00
N THR A 94 3.96 -18.10 -6.86
CA THR A 94 4.61 -19.40 -6.63
C THR A 94 3.79 -20.37 -5.78
N GLY A 95 2.85 -19.88 -4.97
CA GLY A 95 2.02 -20.67 -4.05
C GLY A 95 2.79 -21.44 -2.97
N LYS A 96 4.11 -21.24 -2.84
CA LYS A 96 5.03 -22.09 -2.07
C LYS A 96 5.75 -21.36 -0.93
N VAL A 97 5.40 -20.11 -0.65
CA VAL A 97 6.10 -19.29 0.35
C VAL A 97 5.54 -19.57 1.75
N ARG A 98 6.43 -19.85 2.71
CA ARG A 98 6.05 -20.07 4.12
C ARG A 98 5.63 -18.74 4.76
N ALA A 99 4.60 -18.77 5.62
CA ALA A 99 4.10 -17.60 6.35
C ALA A 99 5.19 -16.80 7.09
N LEU A 100 6.23 -17.47 7.59
CA LEU A 100 7.34 -16.84 8.30
C LEU A 100 8.16 -15.88 7.40
N HIS A 101 8.36 -16.21 6.12
CA HIS A 101 9.10 -15.32 5.21
C HIS A 101 8.34 -14.01 4.97
N ARG A 102 7.00 -14.07 4.92
CA ARG A 102 6.15 -12.87 4.79
C ARG A 102 6.31 -11.97 6.00
N LEU A 103 6.27 -12.57 7.20
CA LEU A 103 6.45 -11.82 8.44
C LEU A 103 7.82 -11.11 8.44
N LEU A 104 8.89 -11.84 8.16
CA LEU A 104 10.24 -11.25 8.10
C LEU A 104 10.34 -10.14 7.04
N LEU A 105 9.81 -10.35 5.84
CA LEU A 105 9.86 -9.34 4.77
C LEU A 105 9.03 -8.09 5.09
N THR A 106 7.89 -8.24 5.78
CA THR A 106 7.12 -7.08 6.28
C THR A 106 7.87 -6.31 7.37
N MET A 107 8.61 -7.00 8.25
CA MET A 107 9.46 -6.34 9.24
C MET A 107 10.63 -5.61 8.59
N VAL A 108 11.25 -6.19 7.56
CA VAL A 108 12.28 -5.53 6.76
C VAL A 108 11.72 -4.30 6.05
N SER A 109 10.53 -4.41 5.44
CA SER A 109 9.85 -3.27 4.81
C SER A 109 9.58 -2.13 5.80
N ALA A 110 9.16 -2.46 7.04
CA ALA A 110 8.98 -1.48 8.10
C ALA A 110 10.31 -0.82 8.51
N ALA A 111 11.39 -1.60 8.66
CA ALA A 111 12.72 -1.07 8.98
C ALA A 111 13.23 -0.12 7.87
N VAL A 112 13.01 -0.48 6.60
CA VAL A 112 13.33 0.37 5.45
C VAL A 112 12.50 1.66 5.47
N GLY A 113 11.22 1.60 5.87
CA GLY A 113 10.38 2.78 6.07
C GLY A 113 10.88 3.71 7.17
N ILE A 114 11.33 3.15 8.30
CA ILE A 114 11.95 3.94 9.38
C ILE A 114 13.22 4.63 8.87
N TYR A 115 14.07 3.91 8.13
CA TYR A 115 15.32 4.46 7.59
C TYR A 115 15.09 5.57 6.56
N LEU A 116 14.18 5.35 5.59
CA LEU A 116 13.94 6.27 4.48
C LEU A 116 13.08 7.49 4.86
N LEU A 117 12.02 7.28 5.66
CA LEU A 117 11.06 8.33 6.00
C LEU A 117 11.31 8.95 7.38
N ASN A 118 12.22 8.39 8.18
CA ASN A 118 12.36 8.72 9.61
C ASN A 118 11.04 8.63 10.38
N ALA A 119 10.10 7.80 9.88
CA ALA A 119 8.76 7.66 10.39
C ALA A 119 8.77 6.80 11.66
N VAL A 120 8.90 7.45 12.82
CA VAL A 120 8.91 6.80 14.13
C VAL A 120 7.69 7.24 14.92
N VAL A 121 6.92 6.28 15.43
CA VAL A 121 5.82 6.57 16.37
C VAL A 121 6.44 6.94 17.72
N VAL A 122 6.37 8.21 18.10
CA VAL A 122 7.00 8.71 19.33
C VAL A 122 6.01 8.73 20.49
N ARG A 123 4.72 8.92 20.20
CA ARG A 123 3.66 8.98 21.22
C ARG A 123 2.42 8.26 20.73
N VAL A 124 1.84 7.47 21.64
CA VAL A 124 0.55 6.81 21.48
C VAL A 124 -0.27 7.23 22.70
N ASP A 125 -1.17 8.19 22.51
CA ASP A 125 -2.05 8.65 23.58
C ASP A 125 -3.27 7.72 23.64
N MET A 126 -3.35 6.89 24.70
CA MET A 126 -4.50 6.02 24.98
C MET A 126 -5.52 6.74 25.86
N GLY A 127 -6.21 7.73 25.28
CA GLY A 127 -7.44 8.32 25.85
C GLY A 127 -8.67 7.59 25.31
N GLY A 128 -9.67 7.34 26.17
CA GLY A 128 -10.85 6.48 25.91
C GLY A 128 -11.76 6.82 24.72
N SER A 129 -11.39 7.76 23.87
CA SER A 129 -12.00 8.00 22.56
C SER A 129 -10.91 8.41 21.57
N MET A 130 -10.59 7.52 20.63
CA MET A 130 -9.61 7.68 19.54
C MET A 130 -8.14 7.81 19.95
N CYS A 131 -7.37 6.74 19.68
CA CYS A 131 -5.91 6.73 19.76
C CYS A 131 -5.33 7.81 18.83
N SER A 132 -4.69 8.83 19.41
CA SER A 132 -3.86 9.77 18.66
C SER A 132 -2.44 9.22 18.60
N CYS A 133 -1.91 9.03 17.39
CA CYS A 133 -0.53 8.59 17.16
C CYS A 133 0.25 9.74 16.50
N SER A 134 1.34 10.16 17.12
CA SER A 134 2.25 11.15 16.54
C SER A 134 3.46 10.47 15.91
N ILE A 135 3.64 10.67 14.59
CA ILE A 135 4.73 10.11 13.79
C ILE A 135 5.77 11.21 13.58
N ALA A 136 6.96 11.05 14.14
CA ALA A 136 8.10 11.92 13.85
C ALA A 136 8.55 11.74 12.38
N GLY A 137 9.02 12.80 11.73
CA GLY A 137 9.57 12.76 10.35
C GLY A 137 8.61 13.21 9.24
N LEU A 138 7.31 13.31 9.50
CA LEU A 138 6.33 13.87 8.55
C LEU A 138 6.05 15.35 8.88
N PRO A 139 5.92 16.25 7.88
CA PRO A 139 5.59 17.65 8.14
C PRO A 139 4.26 17.75 8.88
N SER A 140 4.23 18.49 10.00
CA SER A 140 3.10 18.57 10.95
C SER A 140 1.82 19.23 10.40
N ARG A 141 1.69 19.35 9.07
CA ARG A 141 0.59 20.00 8.36
C ARG A 141 -0.22 19.03 7.49
N SER A 142 -0.23 17.74 7.79
CA SER A 142 -1.18 16.81 7.17
C SER A 142 -2.57 16.96 7.83
N PRO A 143 -3.65 17.24 7.08
CA PRO A 143 -5.01 17.46 7.59
C PRO A 143 -5.72 16.18 8.08
N LEU A 144 -4.98 15.13 8.41
CA LEU A 144 -5.50 13.91 9.04
C LEU A 144 -5.71 14.09 10.56
N CYS A 145 -5.35 15.26 11.10
CA CYS A 145 -5.61 15.68 12.47
C CYS A 145 -6.98 16.38 12.57
N TRP A 146 -8.08 15.65 12.33
CA TRP A 146 -9.43 16.17 12.56
C TRP A 146 -9.78 16.09 14.06
N TRP A 147 -9.15 16.96 14.87
CA TRP A 147 -9.74 17.49 16.11
C TRP A 147 -8.92 18.66 16.64
N GLN A 148 -8.91 19.78 15.91
CA GLN A 148 -8.70 21.09 16.56
C GLN A 148 -10.00 21.46 17.30
N ALA A 149 -10.24 20.83 18.45
CA ALA A 149 -11.02 21.53 19.46
C ALA A 149 -10.06 22.49 20.16
N SER A 150 -10.14 23.76 19.76
CA SER A 150 -9.69 24.87 20.58
C SER A 150 -10.71 25.07 21.70
N PRO A 151 -10.43 24.73 22.98
CA PRO A 151 -11.04 25.47 24.05
C PRO A 151 -10.27 26.80 24.12
N THR A 152 -10.76 27.81 23.40
CA THR A 152 -10.54 29.18 23.85
C THR A 152 -11.11 29.26 25.26
N ARG A 153 -10.24 29.35 26.26
CA ARG A 153 -10.63 29.99 27.52
C ARG A 153 -9.48 30.89 27.95
N SER A 154 -9.68 32.15 27.56
CA SER A 154 -9.11 33.35 28.16
C SER A 154 -9.32 33.36 29.67
N THR A 155 -8.31 33.90 30.37
CA THR A 155 -8.26 34.38 31.76
C THR A 155 -8.44 33.34 32.86
#